data_AF-A0A6C0EDG9-F1
#
_entry.id   AF-A0A6C0EDG9-F1
#
_cell.length_a   1.000
_cell.length_b   1.000
_cell.length_c   1.000
_cell.angle_alpha   90.00
_cell.angle_beta   90.00
_cell.angle_gamma   90.00
#
_symmetry.space_group_name_H-M   'P 1'
#
loop_
_entity.id
_entity.type
_entity.pdbx_description
1 polymer ?
#
loop_
_entity_poly.entity_id
_entity_poly.type
_entity_poly.pdbx_seq_one_letter_code
_entity_poly.pdbx_strand_id
1 'polypeptide(L)'
;MNKDDYETLLFENDFQKNIIEDCLNIVKQFILDRQRILVGGMAIDFALRLKGDKLYNDNKLPDYDFWSPEFHKDAYDLADILANKYDKVSAINAQHISTMRVRVNFVVVADITYCPENLYAKTKTLSYNGIRFIHPHYQMIDQHRALSLPYENPPRETIIGKRWKNDIEHNVIMIYYIIPLFIVYYSKIFIIYYIYYIKYLL
;
A
#
# COMPACT_ATOMS: atom_id res chain seq x y z
N MET A 1 -3.05 23.16 6.40
CA MET A 1 -3.22 22.06 5.42
C MET A 1 -2.13 21.04 5.67
N ASN A 2 -2.50 19.78 5.81
CA ASN A 2 -1.54 18.67 5.88
C ASN A 2 -1.03 18.37 4.46
N LYS A 3 -0.06 17.46 4.33
CA LYS A 3 0.54 17.10 3.04
C LYS A 3 -0.48 16.56 2.04
N ASP A 4 -1.42 15.74 2.50
CA ASP A 4 -2.45 15.14 1.65
C ASP A 4 -3.42 16.21 1.12
N ASP A 5 -3.69 17.27 1.88
CA ASP A 5 -4.49 18.41 1.44
C ASP A 5 -3.84 19.15 0.26
N TYR A 6 -2.50 19.29 0.27
CA TYR A 6 -1.76 19.92 -0.84
C TYR A 6 -1.75 19.04 -2.09
N GLU A 7 -1.51 17.73 -1.93
CA GLU A 7 -1.56 16.78 -3.05
C GLU A 7 -2.96 16.75 -3.68
N THR A 8 -4.00 16.77 -2.84
CA THR A 8 -5.38 16.84 -3.31
C THR A 8 -5.65 18.16 -4.05
N LEU A 9 -5.22 19.31 -3.50
CA LEU A 9 -5.43 20.60 -4.16
C LEU A 9 -4.71 20.68 -5.51
N LEU A 10 -3.48 20.16 -5.60
CA LEU A 10 -2.74 20.11 -6.86
C LEU A 10 -3.48 19.25 -7.89
N PHE A 11 -3.97 18.09 -7.48
CA PHE A 11 -4.76 17.21 -8.34
C PHE A 11 -6.07 17.84 -8.80
N GLU A 12 -6.80 18.49 -7.90
CA GLU A 12 -8.06 19.17 -8.19
C GLU A 12 -7.91 20.27 -9.25
N ASN A 13 -6.71 20.86 -9.35
CA ASN A 13 -6.38 21.89 -10.34
C ASN A 13 -5.57 21.35 -11.53
N ASP A 14 -5.38 20.03 -11.64
CA ASP A 14 -4.67 19.42 -12.75
C ASP A 14 -5.57 19.39 -14.00
N PHE A 15 -5.06 19.86 -15.14
CA PHE A 15 -5.79 19.82 -16.41
C PHE A 15 -6.11 18.39 -16.89
N GLN A 16 -5.38 17.39 -16.38
CA GLN A 16 -5.58 15.97 -16.65
C GLN A 16 -6.44 15.26 -15.59
N LYS A 17 -7.00 15.99 -14.60
CA LYS A 17 -7.77 15.42 -13.49
C LYS A 17 -8.74 14.31 -13.93
N ASN A 18 -9.62 14.62 -14.87
CA ASN A 18 -10.65 13.69 -15.35
C ASN A 18 -10.05 12.43 -16.02
N ILE A 19 -8.91 12.57 -16.69
CA ILE A 19 -8.20 11.45 -17.32
C ILE A 19 -7.61 10.55 -16.23
N ILE A 20 -6.95 11.14 -15.23
CA ILE A 20 -6.32 10.40 -14.13
C ILE A 20 -7.38 9.67 -13.30
N GLU A 21 -8.48 10.33 -12.94
CA GLU A 21 -9.61 9.71 -12.21
C GLU A 21 -10.17 8.50 -12.96
N ASP A 22 -10.40 8.63 -14.26
CA ASP A 22 -10.89 7.54 -15.09
C ASP A 22 -9.87 6.39 -15.18
N CYS A 23 -8.59 6.70 -15.37
CA CYS A 23 -7.51 5.69 -15.37
C CYS A 23 -7.46 4.94 -14.03
N LEU A 24 -7.56 5.63 -12.90
CA LEU A 24 -7.56 5.02 -11.57
C LEU A 24 -8.81 4.14 -11.36
N ASN A 25 -9.96 4.52 -11.92
CA ASN A 25 -11.15 3.66 -11.92
C ASN A 25 -10.97 2.40 -12.77
N ILE A 26 -10.33 2.51 -13.94
CA ILE A 26 -9.97 1.36 -14.79
C ILE A 26 -9.03 0.42 -14.04
N VAL A 27 -8.00 0.95 -13.38
CA VAL A 27 -7.04 0.16 -12.59
C VAL A 27 -7.76 -0.54 -11.43
N LYS A 28 -8.65 0.16 -10.73
CA LYS A 28 -9.48 -0.44 -9.67
C LYS A 28 -10.29 -1.62 -10.19
N GLN A 29 -10.97 -1.45 -11.31
CA GLN A 29 -11.79 -2.50 -11.91
C GLN A 29 -10.93 -3.69 -12.36
N PHE A 30 -9.76 -3.42 -12.95
CA PHE A 30 -8.80 -4.45 -13.32
C PHE A 30 -8.35 -5.30 -12.12
N ILE A 31 -8.03 -4.65 -10.99
CA ILE A 31 -7.64 -5.35 -9.75
C ILE A 31 -8.78 -6.23 -9.23
N LEU A 32 -10.02 -5.73 -9.29
CA LEU A 32 -11.22 -6.48 -8.88
C LEU A 32 -11.45 -7.69 -9.79
N ASP A 33 -11.40 -7.51 -11.11
CA ASP A 33 -11.67 -8.57 -12.09
C ASP A 33 -10.61 -9.69 -12.02
N ARG A 34 -9.34 -9.30 -11.85
CA ARG A 34 -8.20 -10.23 -11.77
C ARG A 34 -7.90 -10.73 -10.36
N GLN A 35 -8.65 -10.26 -9.36
CA GLN A 35 -8.47 -10.58 -7.93
C GLN A 35 -7.01 -10.42 -7.48
N ARG A 36 -6.37 -9.31 -7.87
CA ARG A 36 -4.99 -8.99 -7.49
C ARG A 36 -4.89 -8.54 -6.04
N ILE A 37 -3.72 -8.80 -5.42
CA ILE A 37 -3.50 -8.46 -4.01
C ILE A 37 -2.91 -7.07 -3.92
N LEU A 38 -3.69 -6.12 -3.43
CA LEU A 38 -3.22 -4.78 -3.11
C LEU A 38 -2.20 -4.80 -1.97
N VAL A 39 -1.13 -4.00 -2.09
CA VAL A 39 -0.06 -3.84 -1.10
C VAL A 39 0.23 -2.35 -0.84
N GLY A 40 1.29 -2.05 -0.09
CA GLY A 40 1.72 -0.67 0.14
C GLY A 40 0.82 0.13 1.08
N GLY A 41 0.94 1.46 1.03
CA GLY A 41 0.27 2.36 1.97
C GLY A 41 -1.26 2.23 1.97
N MET A 42 -1.86 1.99 0.81
CA MET A 42 -3.32 1.79 0.70
C MET A 42 -3.78 0.51 1.41
N ALA A 43 -2.99 -0.57 1.36
CA ALA A 43 -3.31 -1.79 2.10
C ALA A 43 -3.22 -1.58 3.63
N ILE A 44 -2.34 -0.69 4.11
CA ILE A 44 -2.30 -0.28 5.53
C ILE A 44 -3.57 0.49 5.88
N ASP A 45 -3.92 1.48 5.06
CA ASP A 45 -5.13 2.31 5.26
C ASP A 45 -6.40 1.45 5.29
N PHE A 46 -6.53 0.46 4.39
CA PHE A 46 -7.66 -0.47 4.38
C PHE A 46 -7.73 -1.32 5.65
N ALA A 47 -6.59 -1.76 6.18
CA ALA A 47 -6.54 -2.49 7.43
C ALA A 47 -7.04 -1.66 8.61
N LEU A 48 -6.66 -0.38 8.66
CA LEU A 48 -7.12 0.56 9.70
C LEU A 48 -8.61 0.85 9.57
N ARG A 49 -9.11 1.00 8.35
CA ARG A 49 -10.54 1.24 8.09
C ARG A 49 -11.42 0.10 8.56
N LEU A 50 -10.97 -1.15 8.42
CA LEU A 50 -11.65 -2.31 9.01
C LEU A 50 -11.72 -2.27 10.55
N LYS A 51 -10.90 -1.43 11.20
CA LYS A 51 -10.88 -1.21 12.65
C LYS A 51 -11.48 0.14 13.07
N GLY A 52 -12.02 0.91 12.13
CA GLY A 52 -12.63 2.22 12.42
C GLY A 52 -11.66 3.40 12.47
N ASP A 53 -10.43 3.23 11.95
CA ASP A 53 -9.44 4.30 11.83
C ASP A 53 -8.97 4.48 10.37
N LYS A 54 -8.15 5.48 10.07
CA LYS A 54 -7.60 5.69 8.72
C LYS A 54 -6.23 6.34 8.75
N LEU A 55 -5.39 5.97 7.81
CA LEU A 55 -4.09 6.60 7.56
C LEU A 55 -4.24 7.83 6.67
N TYR A 56 -5.16 7.76 5.71
CA TYR A 56 -5.36 8.78 4.68
C TYR A 56 -6.77 9.39 4.74
N ASN A 57 -6.87 10.66 4.34
CA ASN A 57 -8.17 11.29 4.13
C ASN A 57 -8.94 10.62 2.99
N ASP A 58 -10.27 10.70 3.02
CA ASP A 58 -11.15 9.99 2.07
C ASP A 58 -11.07 10.54 0.64
N ASN A 59 -10.57 11.76 0.49
CA ASN A 59 -10.30 12.42 -0.78
C ASN A 59 -8.89 12.15 -1.32
N LYS A 60 -8.06 11.38 -0.61
CA LYS A 60 -6.72 11.05 -1.11
C LYS A 60 -6.84 10.22 -2.38
N LEU A 61 -6.09 10.62 -3.40
CA LEU A 61 -5.98 9.83 -4.62
C LEU A 61 -5.44 8.43 -4.34
N PRO A 62 -6.03 7.39 -4.95
CA PRO A 62 -5.53 6.04 -4.79
C PRO A 62 -4.17 5.86 -5.47
N ASP A 63 -3.25 5.21 -4.76
CA ASP A 63 -1.94 4.77 -5.26
C ASP A 63 -1.95 3.24 -5.38
N TYR A 64 -2.21 2.72 -6.58
CA TYR A 64 -2.43 1.29 -6.79
C TYR A 64 -1.10 0.53 -6.95
N ASP A 65 -0.59 0.04 -5.82
CA ASP A 65 0.44 -0.99 -5.75
C ASP A 65 -0.19 -2.37 -5.57
N PHE A 66 0.08 -3.33 -6.46
CA PHE A 66 -0.44 -4.69 -6.29
C PHE A 66 0.52 -5.80 -6.74
N TRP A 67 0.37 -6.96 -6.12
CA TRP A 67 1.10 -8.17 -6.45
C TRP A 67 0.41 -8.97 -7.54
N SER A 68 1.23 -9.59 -8.39
CA SER A 68 0.78 -10.54 -9.41
C SER A 68 1.83 -11.63 -9.69
N PRO A 69 1.41 -12.89 -9.89
CA PRO A 69 2.29 -13.95 -10.40
C PRO A 69 2.68 -13.75 -11.87
N GLU A 70 1.87 -13.02 -12.64
CA GLU A 70 2.09 -12.72 -14.06
C GLU A 70 2.19 -11.21 -14.28
N PHE A 71 2.96 -10.52 -13.43
CA PHE A 71 3.04 -9.05 -13.37
C PHE A 71 3.26 -8.36 -14.72
N HIS A 72 4.05 -8.97 -15.60
CA HIS A 72 4.32 -8.43 -16.94
C HIS A 72 3.10 -8.52 -17.84
N LYS A 73 2.38 -9.65 -17.85
CA LYS A 73 1.13 -9.80 -18.61
C LYS A 73 0.08 -8.85 -18.08
N ASP A 74 -0.07 -8.77 -16.77
CA ASP A 74 -1.03 -7.82 -16.17
C ASP A 74 -0.69 -6.36 -16.51
N ALA A 75 0.59 -6.00 -16.56
CA ALA A 75 1.02 -4.65 -16.96
C ALA A 75 0.71 -4.36 -18.42
N TYR A 76 0.95 -5.31 -19.33
CA TYR A 76 0.62 -5.16 -20.75
C TYR A 76 -0.88 -5.15 -20.98
N ASP A 77 -1.65 -6.07 -20.38
CA ASP A 77 -3.10 -6.11 -20.49
C ASP A 77 -3.73 -4.80 -19.99
N LEU A 78 -3.27 -4.26 -18.85
CA LEU A 78 -3.74 -2.99 -18.33
C LEU A 78 -3.37 -1.82 -19.24
N ALA A 79 -2.14 -1.82 -19.78
CA ALA A 79 -1.71 -0.80 -20.73
C ALA A 79 -2.54 -0.84 -22.02
N ASP A 80 -2.87 -2.02 -22.55
CA ASP A 80 -3.70 -2.18 -23.74
C ASP A 80 -5.12 -1.68 -23.51
N ILE A 81 -5.71 -1.97 -22.33
CA ILE A 81 -7.03 -1.42 -21.94
C ILE A 81 -7.00 0.11 -21.95
N LEU A 82 -5.97 0.72 -21.38
CA LEU A 82 -5.81 2.17 -21.33
C LEU A 82 -5.51 2.75 -22.73
N ALA A 83 -4.72 2.06 -23.55
CA ALA A 83 -4.32 2.50 -24.89
C ALA A 83 -5.50 2.56 -25.88
N ASN A 84 -6.55 1.78 -25.63
CA ASN A 84 -7.80 1.89 -26.39
C ASN A 84 -8.55 3.22 -26.15
N LYS A 85 -8.19 3.97 -25.09
CA LYS A 85 -8.86 5.23 -24.71
C LYS A 85 -7.92 6.45 -24.73
N TYR A 86 -6.61 6.23 -24.60
CA TYR A 86 -5.61 7.28 -24.44
C TYR A 86 -4.36 7.00 -25.27
N ASP A 87 -3.72 8.05 -25.80
CA ASP A 87 -2.58 7.88 -26.72
C ASP A 87 -1.26 7.58 -26.00
N LYS A 88 -0.94 8.32 -24.94
CA LYS A 88 0.39 8.30 -24.29
C LYS A 88 0.43 7.30 -23.15
N VAL A 89 0.20 6.03 -23.47
CA VAL A 89 0.27 4.92 -22.50
C VAL A 89 1.64 4.26 -22.57
N SER A 90 2.21 3.93 -21.40
CA SER A 90 3.46 3.17 -21.33
C SER A 90 3.44 2.19 -20.17
N ALA A 91 3.89 0.96 -20.43
CA ALA A 91 4.25 -0.02 -19.41
C ALA A 91 5.78 -0.16 -19.42
N ILE A 92 6.43 0.21 -18.33
CA ILE A 92 7.89 0.23 -18.20
C ILE A 92 8.33 -0.52 -16.94
N ASN A 93 9.60 -0.90 -16.85
CA ASN A 93 10.16 -1.34 -15.58
C ASN A 93 10.17 -0.17 -14.58
N ALA A 94 9.76 -0.44 -13.35
CA ALA A 94 9.96 0.48 -12.24
C ALA A 94 11.44 0.44 -11.79
N GLN A 95 11.73 1.03 -10.63
CA GLN A 95 13.08 1.03 -10.08
C GLN A 95 13.59 -0.38 -9.74
N HIS A 96 12.69 -1.27 -9.30
CA HIS A 96 12.97 -2.68 -9.10
C HIS A 96 12.54 -3.47 -10.33
N ILE A 97 13.42 -4.34 -10.85
CA ILE A 97 13.14 -5.14 -12.06
C ILE A 97 11.95 -6.10 -11.91
N SER A 98 11.61 -6.44 -10.67
CA SER A 98 10.44 -7.25 -10.32
C SER A 98 9.13 -6.46 -10.37
N THR A 99 9.16 -5.18 -10.70
CA THR A 99 7.98 -4.31 -10.70
C THR A 99 7.86 -3.60 -12.04
N MET A 100 6.67 -3.66 -12.64
CA MET A 100 6.32 -2.88 -13.81
C MET A 100 5.39 -1.74 -13.42
N ARG A 101 5.57 -0.61 -14.10
CA ARG A 101 4.86 0.64 -13.89
C ARG A 101 4.06 0.99 -15.13
N VAL A 102 2.76 1.16 -14.96
CA VAL A 102 1.86 1.63 -16.02
C VAL A 102 1.62 3.12 -15.84
N ARG A 103 1.75 3.87 -16.94
CA ARG A 103 1.60 5.33 -16.97
C ARG A 103 0.72 5.77 -18.12
N VAL A 104 -0.05 6.82 -17.88
CA VAL A 104 -0.84 7.55 -18.90
C VAL A 104 -0.43 9.01 -18.84
N ASN A 105 -0.07 9.61 -19.98
CA ASN A 105 0.40 11.00 -20.04
C ASN A 105 1.55 11.31 -19.07
N PHE A 106 2.46 10.35 -18.86
CA PHE A 106 3.57 10.40 -17.90
C PHE A 106 3.17 10.37 -16.41
N VAL A 107 1.88 10.28 -16.09
CA VAL A 107 1.37 10.08 -14.73
C VAL A 107 1.30 8.58 -14.44
N VAL A 108 1.78 8.18 -13.26
CA VAL A 108 1.73 6.78 -12.80
C VAL A 108 0.31 6.45 -12.37
N VAL A 109 -0.23 5.33 -12.85
CA VAL A 109 -1.58 4.87 -12.51
C VAL A 109 -1.59 3.52 -11.80
N ALA A 110 -0.52 2.72 -11.96
CA ALA A 110 -0.36 1.45 -11.27
C ALA A 110 1.11 1.01 -11.22
N ASP A 111 1.49 0.37 -10.12
CA ASP A 111 2.72 -0.40 -9.97
C ASP A 111 2.37 -1.88 -9.68
N ILE A 112 2.89 -2.78 -10.51
CA ILE A 112 2.57 -4.21 -10.52
C ILE A 112 3.84 -4.99 -10.20
N THR A 113 3.87 -5.61 -9.03
CA THR A 113 5.05 -6.30 -8.51
C THR A 113 4.90 -7.82 -8.60
N TYR A 114 5.94 -8.49 -9.07
CA TYR A 114 6.01 -9.94 -9.15
C TYR A 114 5.93 -10.59 -7.76
N CYS A 115 5.05 -11.57 -7.63
CA CYS A 115 5.00 -12.47 -6.48
C CYS A 115 4.92 -13.92 -6.99
N PRO A 116 5.87 -14.80 -6.66
CA PRO A 116 5.84 -16.19 -7.09
C PRO A 116 4.49 -16.86 -6.77
N GLU A 117 3.93 -17.62 -7.72
CA GLU A 117 2.57 -18.16 -7.63
C GLU A 117 2.34 -18.99 -6.35
N ASN A 118 3.34 -19.80 -5.96
CA ASN A 118 3.30 -20.60 -4.74
C ASN A 118 3.23 -19.75 -3.45
N LEU A 119 3.87 -18.58 -3.43
CA LEU A 119 3.79 -17.62 -2.33
C LEU A 119 2.48 -16.86 -2.40
N TYR A 120 2.13 -16.34 -3.58
CA TYR A 120 0.90 -15.59 -3.85
C TYR A 120 -0.36 -16.36 -3.40
N ALA A 121 -0.43 -17.66 -3.68
CA ALA A 121 -1.53 -18.53 -3.28
C ALA A 121 -1.62 -18.74 -1.75
N LYS A 122 -0.49 -18.69 -1.04
CA LYS A 122 -0.42 -18.89 0.42
C LYS A 122 -0.50 -17.59 1.22
N THR A 123 -0.33 -16.45 0.56
CA THR A 123 -0.37 -15.13 1.19
C THR A 123 -1.75 -14.91 1.81
N LYS A 124 -1.78 -14.70 3.13
CA LYS A 124 -3.01 -14.33 3.84
C LYS A 124 -3.42 -12.92 3.40
N THR A 125 -4.71 -12.75 3.17
CA THR A 125 -5.29 -11.47 2.71
C THR A 125 -6.56 -11.15 3.46
N LEU A 126 -6.90 -9.88 3.46
CA LEU A 126 -8.19 -9.35 3.90
C LEU A 126 -8.91 -8.73 2.68
N SER A 127 -10.15 -8.29 2.88
CA SER A 127 -10.90 -7.58 1.84
C SER A 127 -11.54 -6.31 2.39
N TYR A 128 -11.51 -5.25 1.58
CA TYR A 128 -12.17 -3.98 1.85
C TYR A 128 -12.72 -3.44 0.53
N ASN A 129 -14.02 -3.11 0.48
CA ASN A 129 -14.72 -2.70 -0.75
C ASN A 129 -14.51 -3.64 -1.95
N GLY A 130 -14.46 -4.95 -1.70
CA GLY A 130 -14.25 -5.97 -2.73
C GLY A 130 -12.79 -6.15 -3.17
N ILE A 131 -11.90 -5.22 -2.82
CA ILE A 131 -10.47 -5.32 -3.14
C ILE A 131 -9.81 -6.26 -2.13
N ARG A 132 -9.11 -7.28 -2.63
CA ARG A 132 -8.25 -8.16 -1.84
C ARG A 132 -6.94 -7.44 -1.55
N PHE A 133 -6.54 -7.35 -0.29
CA PHE A 133 -5.28 -6.70 0.11
C PHE A 133 -4.48 -7.57 1.08
N ILE A 134 -3.17 -7.36 1.10
CA ILE A 134 -2.25 -8.16 1.90
C ILE A 134 -2.51 -8.03 3.40
N HIS A 135 -2.41 -9.14 4.13
CA HIS A 135 -2.57 -9.09 5.58
C HIS A 135 -1.51 -8.18 6.22
N PRO A 136 -1.87 -7.29 7.17
CA PRO A 136 -0.96 -6.30 7.74
C PRO A 136 0.34 -6.84 8.33
N HIS A 137 0.34 -8.07 8.84
CA HIS A 137 1.56 -8.74 9.33
C HIS A 137 2.69 -8.76 8.30
N TYR A 138 2.40 -8.94 7.01
CA TYR A 138 3.44 -8.93 5.98
C TYR A 138 4.04 -7.54 5.81
N GLN A 139 3.21 -6.49 5.89
CA GLN A 139 3.69 -5.12 5.83
C GLN A 139 4.56 -4.74 7.04
N MET A 140 4.26 -5.30 8.22
CA MET A 140 5.12 -5.15 9.39
C MET A 140 6.51 -5.76 9.17
N ILE A 141 6.59 -6.91 8.48
CA ILE A 141 7.87 -7.54 8.11
C ILE A 141 8.66 -6.61 7.19
N ASP A 142 8.01 -6.05 6.16
CA ASP A 142 8.66 -5.14 5.22
C ASP A 142 9.18 -3.87 5.90
N GLN A 143 8.40 -3.28 6.81
CA GLN A 143 8.82 -2.12 7.59
C GLN A 143 9.96 -2.46 8.55
N HIS A 144 9.88 -3.59 9.24
CA HIS A 144 10.95 -4.04 10.13
C HIS A 144 12.26 -4.23 9.36
N ARG A 145 12.19 -4.78 8.15
CA ARG A 145 13.34 -4.91 7.25
C ARG A 145 13.88 -3.54 6.81
N ALA A 146 13.01 -2.62 6.41
CA ALA A 146 13.41 -1.25 6.00
C ALA A 146 14.08 -0.44 7.12
N LEU A 147 13.64 -0.64 8.37
CA LEU A 147 14.23 0.00 9.55
C LEU A 147 15.54 -0.67 9.97
N SER A 148 15.65 -1.99 9.80
CA SER A 148 16.85 -2.76 10.16
C SER A 148 17.95 -2.67 9.10
N LEU A 149 17.59 -2.51 7.82
CA LEU A 149 18.48 -2.51 6.67
C LEU A 149 18.27 -1.23 5.80
N PRO A 150 18.52 -0.03 6.34
CA PRO A 150 18.22 1.24 5.67
C PRO A 150 18.83 1.39 4.28
N TYR A 151 20.06 0.91 4.09
CA TYR A 151 20.84 1.16 2.87
C TYR A 151 20.73 0.05 1.82
N GLU A 152 19.89 -0.95 2.08
CA GLU A 152 19.73 -2.12 1.24
C GLU A 152 19.17 -1.77 -0.14
N ASN A 153 18.19 -0.87 -0.20
CA ASN A 153 17.53 -0.47 -1.44
C ASN A 153 17.59 1.04 -1.65
N PRO A 154 17.78 1.51 -2.90
CA PRO A 154 17.55 2.90 -3.24
C PRO A 154 16.04 3.24 -3.19
N PRO A 155 15.63 4.52 -3.10
CA PRO A 155 16.47 5.72 -2.96
C PRO A 155 16.96 5.96 -1.51
N ARG A 156 18.28 6.13 -1.35
CA ARG A 156 18.94 6.26 -0.03
C ARG A 156 18.74 7.63 0.60
N GLU A 157 18.59 8.66 -0.22
CA GLU A 157 18.32 10.04 0.17
C GLU A 157 16.99 10.18 0.94
N THR A 158 16.07 9.24 0.78
CA THR A 158 14.76 9.26 1.46
C THR A 158 14.79 8.63 2.85
N ILE A 159 15.87 7.92 3.21
CA ILE A 159 16.01 7.15 4.46
C ILE A 159 15.87 8.08 5.67
N ILE A 160 16.73 9.09 5.80
CA ILE A 160 16.80 9.99 6.97
C ILE A 160 15.62 10.97 7.01
N GLY A 161 14.78 10.98 5.98
CA GLY A 161 13.59 11.83 5.90
C GLY A 161 12.29 11.03 5.91
N LYS A 162 11.62 11.03 4.76
CA LYS A 162 10.23 10.55 4.61
C LYS A 162 10.09 9.05 4.88
N ARG A 163 11.05 8.21 4.43
CA ARG A 163 10.88 6.75 4.43
C ARG A 163 10.84 6.19 5.84
N TRP A 164 11.86 6.46 6.65
CA TRP A 164 11.89 6.00 8.04
C TRP A 164 10.78 6.58 8.89
N LYS A 165 10.46 7.87 8.73
CA LYS A 165 9.34 8.48 9.45
C LYS A 165 8.04 7.72 9.18
N ASN A 166 7.72 7.47 7.91
CA ASN A 166 6.52 6.74 7.53
C ASN A 166 6.57 5.28 8.04
N ASP A 167 7.70 4.60 7.90
CA ASP A 167 7.83 3.20 8.33
C ASP A 167 7.69 3.07 9.85
N ILE A 168 8.23 4.00 10.64
CA ILE A 168 8.05 4.03 12.10
C ILE A 168 6.57 4.29 12.44
N GLU A 169 5.96 5.35 11.87
CA GLU A 169 4.57 5.71 12.15
C GLU A 169 3.62 4.57 11.81
N HIS A 170 3.74 3.99 10.62
CA HIS A 170 2.91 2.87 10.19
C HIS A 170 3.14 1.62 11.04
N ASN A 171 4.40 1.32 11.41
CA ASN A 171 4.70 0.14 12.22
C ASN A 171 4.09 0.26 13.62
N VAL A 172 4.24 1.41 14.27
CA VAL A 172 3.67 1.70 15.58
C VAL A 172 2.15 1.55 15.54
N ILE A 173 1.49 2.17 14.56
CA ILE A 173 0.04 2.09 14.40
C ILE A 173 -0.36 0.61 14.22
N MET A 174 0.24 -0.10 13.27
CA MET A 174 -0.11 -1.49 13.01
C MET A 174 0.10 -2.41 14.22
N ILE A 175 1.17 -2.24 15.01
CA ILE A 175 1.39 -3.01 16.25
C ILE A 175 0.19 -2.89 17.20
N TYR A 176 -0.27 -1.68 17.46
CA TYR A 176 -1.39 -1.44 18.38
C TYR A 176 -2.74 -1.92 17.84
N TYR A 177 -2.92 -1.92 16.51
CA TYR A 177 -4.17 -2.35 15.87
C TYR A 177 -4.28 -3.87 15.67
N ILE A 178 -3.15 -4.57 15.63
CA ILE A 178 -3.07 -5.99 15.29
C ILE A 178 -2.94 -6.87 16.53
N ILE A 179 -2.19 -6.43 17.54
CA ILE A 179 -2.02 -7.20 18.77
C ILE A 179 -3.35 -7.13 19.54
N PRO A 180 -4.07 -8.25 19.72
CA PRO A 180 -5.26 -8.24 20.54
C PRO A 180 -4.87 -7.85 21.97
N LEU A 181 -5.53 -6.82 22.51
CA LEU A 181 -5.50 -6.55 23.95
C LEU A 181 -6.02 -7.80 24.67
N PHE A 182 -5.12 -8.59 25.24
CA PHE A 182 -5.50 -9.65 26.15
C PHE A 182 -5.88 -9.03 27.49
N ILE A 183 -7.19 -8.88 27.73
CA ILE A 183 -7.70 -8.61 29.07
C ILE A 183 -7.61 -9.91 29.86
N VAL A 184 -6.56 -10.05 30.66
CA VAL A 184 -6.43 -11.17 31.61
C VAL A 184 -7.15 -10.79 32.89
N TYR A 185 -8.29 -11.44 33.17
CA TYR A 185 -9.01 -11.29 34.43
C TYR A 185 -8.28 -12.06 35.54
N TYR A 186 -7.54 -11.37 36.41
CA TYR A 186 -7.18 -11.91 37.73
C TYR A 186 -8.15 -11.36 38.77
N SER A 187 -8.92 -12.27 39.38
CA SER A 187 -9.70 -12.10 40.62
C SER A 187 -9.97 -10.63 41.03
N LYS A 188 -11.09 -10.08 40.55
CA LYS A 188 -11.71 -8.81 41.01
C LYS A 188 -10.85 -7.53 40.97
N ILE A 189 -9.75 -7.49 40.22
CA ILE A 189 -9.01 -6.24 39.97
C ILE A 189 -8.89 -6.02 38.46
N PHE A 190 -9.43 -4.91 37.98
CA PHE A 190 -9.33 -4.46 36.59
C PHE A 190 -7.90 -3.96 36.35
N ILE A 191 -7.06 -4.75 35.69
CA ILE A 191 -5.71 -4.32 35.27
C ILE A 191 -5.62 -4.52 33.75
N ILE A 192 -5.55 -3.42 33.02
CA ILE A 192 -5.20 -3.44 31.59
C ILE A 192 -3.68 -3.68 31.52
N TYR A 193 -3.26 -4.89 31.14
CA TYR A 193 -1.85 -5.18 30.87
C TYR A 193 -1.52 -4.73 29.44
N TYR A 194 -0.69 -3.69 29.31
CA TYR A 194 0.22 -3.59 28.17
C TYR A 194 1.23 -4.72 28.31
N ILE A 195 1.49 -5.48 27.24
CA ILE A 195 2.70 -6.32 27.21
C ILE A 195 3.89 -5.36 27.22
N TYR A 196 4.37 -5.06 28.42
CA TYR A 196 5.61 -4.37 28.71
C TYR A 196 6.75 -5.31 28.32
N TYR A 197 7.20 -5.25 27.07
CA TYR A 197 8.48 -5.86 26.67
C TYR A 197 9.40 -4.85 25.97
N ILE A 198 9.36 -3.57 26.35
CA ILE A 198 10.42 -2.60 26.06
C ILE A 198 10.60 -1.66 27.27
N LYS A 199 11.03 -2.22 28.41
CA LYS A 199 11.68 -1.44 29.49
C LYS A 199 12.99 -2.07 29.98
N TYR A 200 13.48 -3.09 29.28
CA TYR A 200 14.75 -3.79 29.56
C TYR A 200 15.72 -3.76 28.36
N LEU A 201 15.53 -2.83 27.42
CA LEU A 201 16.41 -2.62 26.27
C LEU A 201 16.76 -1.13 26.12
N LEU A 202 17.12 -0.51 27.25
CA LEU A 202 18.05 0.62 27.33
C LEU A 202 19.32 0.12 28.02
#